data_AF-A0A7X8JYW5-F1
#
_entry.id   AF-A0A7X8JYW5-F1
#
_cell.length_a   1.000
_cell.length_b   1.000
_cell.length_c   1.000
_cell.angle_alpha   90.00
_cell.angle_beta   90.00
_cell.angle_gamma   90.00
#
_symmetry.space_group_name_H-M   'P 1'
#
loop_
_entity.id
_entity.type
_entity.pdbx_description
1 polymer ?
#
loop_
_entity_poly.entity_id
_entity_poly.type
_entity_poly.pdbx_seq_one_letter_code
_entity_poly.pdbx_strand_id
1 'polypeptide(L)'
;MTKLLKLMSLMLIIVLSTSNIKIYARSGDSGFEGGISSGEVEGKTTFDYKEVVFLTGEPIVFSGTLTIKKTSKQDSATGKQIITSNYTYKLTNPERSGNLTKFISYNTAVTEKSNGQKIEETVLNGRYTEVIDIDGVKYNLKNYDFTKTNITDSKPAVDYLAGNLWGRKTYSIGTDEGTVTVDVIGDFYGYNQYWGSTETQVLEYLIESETIKGDIVDKWGGTASIRLSNSTAKQIKYVENEPETISFEGGFVQTQYNNSILQYFSSLPEFDSQGVSTDRLIEKSDSLKIEGFPVKTRLLVPSLHHLKGHWAENDIRALYSLEVFKEDSNKFNPQDVMTRAEFADAIVKAAKEVPQDSTLVTSKTSRSVKNKKEEILSPFIDVPVESKYFESINNAYKRGIVSGRGNERFGPEEYLTMADAITIIIRALGLEALAPVGGVATPFVDDSDIPSYARNHIYVAQRIGLVLGDERGYLKPCEYLTKARASVVINKVINYMRDDLKKDYRERIVNY
;
A
#
# COMPACT_ATOMS: atom_id res chain seq x y z
N MET A 1 34.75 55.38 -11.92
CA MET A 1 33.65 54.68 -11.21
C MET A 1 33.03 53.58 -12.07
N THR A 2 33.88 52.83 -12.77
CA THR A 2 33.74 51.40 -13.00
C THR A 2 33.98 50.65 -11.68
N LYS A 3 33.40 49.45 -11.54
CA LYS A 3 33.58 48.48 -10.45
C LYS A 3 32.91 48.78 -9.09
N LEU A 4 31.58 48.63 -8.99
CA LEU A 4 30.96 48.23 -7.71
C LEU A 4 29.62 47.48 -7.81
N LEU A 5 29.18 47.04 -9.00
CA LEU A 5 27.91 46.30 -9.17
C LEU A 5 28.02 45.02 -10.01
N LYS A 6 29.23 44.43 -10.06
CA LYS A 6 29.47 43.13 -10.69
C LYS A 6 30.45 42.32 -9.83
N LEU A 7 30.05 41.94 -8.62
CA LEU A 7 30.68 40.86 -7.84
C LEU A 7 29.92 40.66 -6.53
N MET A 8 28.80 39.95 -6.58
CA MET A 8 28.46 38.96 -5.55
C MET A 8 27.74 37.82 -6.26
N SER A 9 28.58 36.92 -6.74
CA SER A 9 28.22 35.57 -7.12
C SER A 9 27.65 34.82 -5.91
N LEU A 10 26.76 33.89 -6.21
CA LEU A 10 26.65 32.59 -5.54
C LEU A 10 26.01 32.60 -4.14
N MET A 11 24.67 32.58 -4.11
CA MET A 11 24.00 31.65 -3.20
C MET A 11 22.80 31.02 -3.94
N LEU A 12 23.11 29.94 -4.63
CA LEU A 12 22.14 29.05 -5.26
C LEU A 12 21.50 28.21 -4.15
N ILE A 13 20.42 28.72 -3.55
CA ILE A 13 19.54 27.87 -2.74
C ILE A 13 18.52 27.27 -3.70
N ILE A 14 18.83 26.04 -4.14
CA ILE A 14 17.87 25.16 -4.82
C ILE A 14 16.85 24.74 -3.76
N VAL A 15 15.71 25.43 -3.69
CA VAL A 15 14.51 24.87 -3.06
C VAL A 15 13.68 24.27 -4.17
N LEU A 16 13.70 22.93 -4.28
CA LEU A 16 12.78 22.17 -5.11
C LEU A 16 11.35 22.42 -4.62
N SER A 17 10.61 23.30 -5.30
CA SER A 17 9.17 23.42 -5.15
C SER A 17 8.48 22.36 -6.02
N THR A 18 8.00 21.27 -5.42
CA THR A 18 7.14 20.30 -6.11
C THR A 18 5.71 20.82 -6.17
N SER A 19 5.22 20.92 -7.40
CA SER A 19 3.90 21.32 -7.86
C SER A 19 2.72 20.50 -7.33
N ASN A 20 1.50 21.05 -7.45
CA ASN A 20 0.26 20.29 -7.54
C ASN A 20 0.40 19.16 -8.57
N ILE A 21 0.49 17.92 -8.09
CA ILE A 21 0.34 16.72 -8.90
C ILE A 21 -0.87 16.01 -8.32
N LYS A 22 -1.96 15.89 -9.10
CA LYS A 22 -2.97 14.89 -8.81
C LYS A 22 -2.34 13.54 -9.08
N ILE A 23 -2.28 12.76 -8.01
CA ILE A 23 -1.34 11.68 -7.74
C ILE A 23 -2.12 10.37 -7.66
N TYR A 24 -1.54 9.29 -8.17
CA TYR A 24 -2.16 7.97 -8.20
C TYR A 24 -1.70 7.13 -7.01
N ALA A 25 -2.64 6.37 -6.46
CA ALA A 25 -2.34 5.39 -5.45
C ALA A 25 -1.48 4.28 -6.06
N ARG A 26 -0.53 3.79 -5.26
CA ARG A 26 0.21 2.57 -5.55
C ARG A 26 -0.80 1.42 -5.71
N SER A 27 -0.84 0.70 -6.81
CA SER A 27 -1.59 -0.57 -6.87
C SER A 27 -0.56 -1.67 -6.97
N GLY A 28 -0.68 -2.70 -6.13
CA GLY A 28 0.20 -3.85 -6.20
C GLY A 28 -0.01 -4.51 -7.56
N ASP A 29 0.93 -4.33 -8.49
CA ASP A 29 0.81 -4.99 -9.79
C ASP A 29 1.11 -6.48 -9.66
N SER A 30 0.10 -7.21 -9.20
CA SER A 30 0.05 -8.66 -9.06
C SER A 30 -0.17 -9.35 -10.39
N GLY A 31 0.43 -8.85 -11.49
CA GLY A 31 0.20 -9.40 -12.83
C GLY A 31 -1.27 -9.59 -13.18
N PHE A 32 -2.13 -8.67 -12.72
CA PHE A 32 -3.54 -8.40 -13.06
C PHE A 32 -4.56 -9.56 -13.15
N GLU A 33 -4.15 -10.84 -13.15
CA GLU A 33 -4.99 -12.03 -13.28
C GLU A 33 -4.36 -13.22 -12.51
N GLY A 34 -4.63 -13.31 -11.21
CA GLY A 34 -4.51 -14.56 -10.47
C GLY A 34 -3.11 -15.12 -10.23
N GLY A 35 -2.04 -14.40 -10.58
CA GLY A 35 -0.66 -14.78 -10.25
C GLY A 35 -0.01 -13.95 -9.16
N ILE A 36 1.21 -14.35 -8.79
CA ILE A 36 2.05 -13.64 -7.82
C ILE A 36 3.36 -13.21 -8.45
N SER A 37 3.87 -12.06 -8.02
CA SER A 37 5.16 -11.52 -8.48
C SER A 37 6.14 -11.31 -7.33
N SER A 38 7.43 -11.11 -7.62
CA SER A 38 8.46 -10.76 -6.62
C SER A 38 8.25 -9.41 -5.93
N GLY A 39 7.18 -8.68 -6.28
CA GLY A 39 6.86 -7.36 -5.77
C GLY A 39 7.71 -6.25 -6.41
N GLU A 40 7.25 -5.02 -6.20
CA GLU A 40 7.86 -3.83 -6.78
C GLU A 40 9.23 -3.51 -6.14
N VAL A 41 10.14 -3.06 -7.00
CA VAL A 41 11.43 -2.48 -6.62
C VAL A 41 11.58 -1.21 -7.45
N GLU A 42 11.94 -0.10 -6.79
CA GLU A 42 12.07 1.20 -7.46
C GLU A 42 12.99 1.11 -8.69
N GLY A 43 12.52 1.64 -9.82
CA GLY A 43 13.24 1.62 -11.10
C GLY A 43 13.24 0.28 -11.84
N LYS A 44 12.71 -0.80 -11.24
CA LYS A 44 12.59 -2.11 -11.89
C LYS A 44 11.21 -2.25 -12.55
N THR A 45 11.18 -2.76 -13.78
CA THR A 45 9.93 -3.00 -14.54
C THR A 45 9.69 -4.47 -14.86
N THR A 46 10.65 -5.35 -14.55
CA THR A 46 10.56 -6.80 -14.76
C THR A 46 10.69 -7.53 -13.43
N PHE A 47 9.79 -8.47 -13.18
CA PHE A 47 9.59 -9.16 -11.91
C PHE A 47 9.55 -10.67 -12.14
N ASP A 48 9.98 -11.44 -11.16
CA ASP A 48 9.75 -12.89 -11.17
C ASP A 48 8.24 -13.10 -10.95
N TYR A 49 7.67 -14.10 -11.62
CA TYR A 49 6.23 -14.32 -11.64
C TYR A 49 5.90 -15.81 -11.65
N LYS A 50 4.79 -16.15 -10.98
CA LYS A 50 4.19 -17.49 -11.00
C LYS A 50 2.67 -17.38 -11.12
N GLU A 51 2.06 -18.27 -11.90
CA GLU A 51 0.61 -18.41 -11.99
C GLU A 51 0.21 -19.87 -12.18
N VAL A 52 -1.06 -20.18 -11.92
CA VAL A 52 -1.65 -21.51 -12.09
C VAL A 52 -2.63 -21.44 -13.25
N VAL A 53 -2.57 -22.42 -14.15
CA VAL A 53 -3.42 -22.53 -15.33
C VAL A 53 -4.24 -23.80 -15.22
N PHE A 54 -5.55 -23.72 -15.51
CA PHE A 54 -6.50 -24.84 -15.34
C PHE A 54 -7.06 -25.38 -16.67
N LEU A 55 -6.41 -25.09 -17.80
CA LEU A 55 -6.94 -25.38 -19.14
C LEU A 55 -6.93 -26.86 -19.53
N THR A 56 -6.09 -27.68 -18.88
CA THR A 56 -5.91 -29.09 -19.24
C THR A 56 -6.80 -30.03 -18.43
N GLY A 57 -7.69 -29.51 -17.59
CA GLY A 57 -8.39 -30.28 -16.56
C GLY A 57 -7.48 -30.74 -15.42
N GLU A 58 -6.27 -30.19 -15.34
CA GLU A 58 -5.40 -30.27 -14.16
C GLU A 58 -4.77 -28.88 -13.90
N PRO A 59 -4.47 -28.52 -12.64
CA PRO A 59 -3.74 -27.29 -12.34
C PRO A 59 -2.27 -27.42 -12.76
N ILE A 60 -1.82 -26.54 -13.65
CA ILE A 60 -0.44 -26.49 -14.14
C ILE A 60 0.20 -25.16 -13.71
N VAL A 61 1.29 -25.25 -12.94
CA VAL A 61 2.00 -24.06 -12.45
C VAL A 61 3.02 -23.58 -13.49
N PHE A 62 2.94 -22.32 -13.87
CA PHE A 62 3.92 -21.67 -14.73
C PHE A 62 4.77 -20.69 -13.92
N SER A 63 6.05 -20.56 -14.30
CA SER A 63 6.96 -19.60 -13.68
C SER A 63 7.85 -18.90 -14.71
N GLY A 64 8.25 -17.67 -14.42
CA GLY A 64 9.11 -16.90 -15.32
C GLY A 64 9.08 -15.42 -14.99
N THR A 65 8.93 -14.59 -16.02
CA THR A 65 9.01 -13.13 -15.87
C THR A 65 7.72 -12.41 -16.26
N LEU A 66 7.39 -11.37 -15.50
CA LEU A 66 6.38 -10.36 -15.80
C LEU A 66 7.07 -9.02 -16.02
N THR A 67 6.75 -8.33 -17.12
CA THR A 67 7.18 -6.95 -17.38
C THR A 67 5.99 -6.01 -17.43
N ILE A 68 6.07 -4.89 -16.71
CA ILE A 68 4.99 -3.92 -16.56
C ILE A 68 5.46 -2.55 -17.07
N LYS A 69 4.62 -1.90 -17.88
CA LYS A 69 4.83 -0.52 -18.33
C LYS A 69 3.53 0.28 -18.23
N LYS A 70 3.55 1.36 -17.47
CA LYS A 70 2.39 2.25 -17.30
C LYS A 70 2.65 3.63 -17.86
N THR A 71 1.62 4.20 -18.47
CA THR A 71 1.61 5.61 -18.90
C THR A 71 0.32 6.28 -18.46
N SER A 72 0.41 7.54 -18.07
CA SER A 72 -0.73 8.35 -17.65
C SER A 72 -0.95 9.51 -18.62
N LYS A 73 -2.21 9.70 -19.04
CA LYS A 73 -2.64 10.84 -19.85
C LYS A 73 -4.01 11.33 -19.38
N GLN A 74 -4.27 12.61 -19.59
CA GLN A 74 -5.62 13.16 -19.43
C GLN A 74 -6.38 12.97 -20.75
N ASP A 75 -7.58 12.40 -20.67
CA ASP A 75 -8.46 12.25 -21.82
C ASP A 75 -9.06 13.61 -22.19
N SER A 76 -8.89 14.00 -23.45
CA SER A 76 -9.28 15.32 -23.94
C SER A 76 -10.81 15.52 -24.03
N ALA A 77 -11.58 14.43 -24.15
CA ALA A 77 -13.03 14.50 -24.33
C ALA A 77 -13.78 14.51 -22.99
N THR A 78 -13.36 13.67 -22.05
CA THR A 78 -14.01 13.50 -20.75
C THR A 78 -13.32 14.27 -19.63
N GLY A 79 -12.09 14.75 -19.85
CA GLY A 79 -11.23 15.35 -18.82
C GLY A 79 -10.74 14.33 -17.79
N LYS A 80 -11.18 13.07 -17.87
CA LYS A 80 -10.78 12.00 -16.96
C LYS A 80 -9.32 11.65 -17.15
N GLN A 81 -8.73 11.15 -16.08
CA GLN A 81 -7.37 10.70 -16.09
C GLN A 81 -7.33 9.22 -16.47
N ILE A 82 -6.59 8.86 -17.52
CA ILE A 82 -6.50 7.49 -18.05
C ILE A 82 -5.08 6.95 -17.83
N ILE A 83 -4.99 5.80 -17.17
CA ILE A 83 -3.76 5.02 -17.07
C ILE A 83 -3.82 3.87 -18.07
N THR A 84 -2.83 3.78 -18.96
CA THR A 84 -2.64 2.61 -19.83
C THR A 84 -1.51 1.75 -19.26
N SER A 85 -1.85 0.52 -18.89
CA SER A 85 -0.93 -0.47 -18.31
C SER A 85 -0.72 -1.63 -19.28
N ASN A 86 0.53 -1.90 -19.64
CA ASN A 86 0.93 -3.01 -20.48
C ASN A 86 1.65 -4.07 -19.65
N TYR A 87 1.17 -5.31 -19.73
CA TYR A 87 1.74 -6.47 -19.07
C TYR A 87 2.27 -7.43 -20.12
N THR A 88 3.46 -7.97 -19.90
CA THR A 88 4.09 -8.97 -20.78
C THR A 88 4.64 -10.11 -19.94
N TYR A 89 4.18 -11.32 -20.20
CA TYR A 89 4.56 -12.53 -19.49
C TYR A 89 5.33 -13.47 -20.41
N LYS A 90 6.37 -14.08 -19.85
CA LYS A 90 7.15 -15.15 -20.48
C LYS A 90 7.41 -16.19 -19.42
N LEU A 91 6.63 -17.27 -19.44
CA LEU A 91 6.62 -18.29 -18.41
C LEU A 91 6.83 -19.67 -19.02
N THR A 92 7.34 -20.60 -18.21
CA THR A 92 7.56 -21.99 -18.59
C THR A 92 7.14 -22.93 -17.46
N ASN A 93 6.87 -24.18 -17.85
CA ASN A 93 6.75 -25.33 -16.96
C ASN A 93 7.61 -26.47 -17.55
N PRO A 94 8.83 -26.71 -17.05
CA PRO A 94 9.71 -27.74 -17.62
C PRO A 94 9.17 -29.17 -17.51
N GLU A 95 8.35 -29.46 -16.49
CA GLU A 95 7.83 -30.81 -16.23
C GLU A 95 6.79 -31.25 -17.26
N ARG A 96 6.05 -30.29 -17.83
CA ARG A 96 4.99 -30.50 -18.83
C ARG A 96 5.34 -29.91 -20.21
N SER A 97 6.64 -29.75 -20.49
CA SER A 97 7.16 -29.08 -21.70
C SER A 97 6.46 -27.75 -22.02
N GLY A 98 6.00 -27.05 -20.98
CA GLY A 98 5.02 -26.01 -21.08
C GLY A 98 5.63 -24.65 -21.36
N ASN A 99 5.01 -23.87 -22.24
CA ASN A 99 5.38 -22.48 -22.53
C ASN A 99 4.15 -21.58 -22.52
N LEU A 100 4.23 -20.44 -21.85
CA LEU A 100 3.16 -19.43 -21.80
C LEU A 100 3.73 -18.07 -22.19
N THR A 101 3.14 -17.49 -23.23
CA THR A 101 3.39 -16.10 -23.62
C THR A 101 2.09 -15.33 -23.61
N LYS A 102 2.10 -14.19 -22.92
CA LYS A 102 0.89 -13.39 -22.69
C LYS A 102 1.26 -11.92 -22.79
N PHE A 103 0.47 -11.15 -23.51
CA PHE A 103 0.54 -9.70 -23.55
C PHE A 103 -0.86 -9.17 -23.32
N ILE A 104 -1.02 -8.24 -22.38
CA ILE A 104 -2.32 -7.61 -22.14
C ILE A 104 -2.14 -6.13 -21.88
N SER A 105 -3.04 -5.34 -22.45
CA SER A 105 -3.07 -3.90 -22.30
C SER A 105 -4.44 -3.44 -21.81
N TYR A 106 -4.44 -2.74 -20.69
CA TYR A 106 -5.63 -2.23 -20.03
C TYR A 106 -5.63 -0.71 -20.02
N ASN A 107 -6.83 -0.13 -20.07
CA ASN A 107 -7.06 1.27 -19.76
C ASN A 107 -7.84 1.36 -18.45
N THR A 108 -7.33 2.15 -17.51
CA THR A 108 -7.98 2.46 -16.24
C THR A 108 -8.39 3.92 -16.23
N ALA A 109 -9.69 4.19 -16.18
CA ALA A 109 -10.24 5.52 -16.04
C ALA A 109 -10.40 5.87 -14.55
N VAL A 110 -9.76 6.95 -14.13
CA VAL A 110 -9.79 7.42 -12.74
C VAL A 110 -10.75 8.60 -12.61
N THR A 111 -11.71 8.48 -11.69
CA THR A 111 -12.69 9.50 -11.35
C THR A 111 -12.63 9.82 -9.86
N GLU A 112 -12.24 11.04 -9.51
CA GLU A 112 -12.28 11.54 -8.14
C GLU A 112 -13.69 12.05 -7.81
N LYS A 113 -14.23 11.63 -6.67
CA LYS A 113 -15.54 12.02 -6.16
C LYS A 113 -15.44 13.20 -5.20
N SER A 114 -16.56 13.84 -4.91
CA SER A 114 -16.62 15.03 -4.03
C SER A 114 -16.15 14.77 -2.60
N ASN A 115 -16.21 13.53 -2.14
CA ASN A 115 -15.72 13.10 -0.83
C ASN A 115 -14.23 12.69 -0.84
N GLY A 116 -13.51 12.91 -1.93
CA GLY A 116 -12.09 12.57 -2.09
C GLY A 116 -11.80 11.12 -2.48
N GLN A 117 -12.82 10.25 -2.54
CA GLN A 117 -12.63 8.88 -3.00
C GLN A 117 -12.34 8.83 -4.50
N LYS A 118 -11.46 7.92 -4.90
CA LYS A 118 -11.13 7.67 -6.31
C LYS A 118 -11.79 6.37 -6.74
N ILE A 119 -12.54 6.43 -7.84
CA ILE A 119 -13.08 5.26 -8.52
C ILE A 119 -12.24 5.00 -9.75
N GLU A 120 -11.76 3.77 -9.88
CA GLU A 120 -10.96 3.32 -11.00
C GLU A 120 -11.71 2.23 -11.75
N GLU A 121 -11.96 2.47 -13.03
CA GLU A 121 -12.68 1.56 -13.91
C GLU A 121 -11.69 1.04 -14.95
N THR A 122 -11.35 -0.24 -14.88
CA THR A 122 -10.37 -0.87 -15.78
C THR A 122 -11.05 -1.80 -16.78
N VAL A 123 -10.71 -1.58 -18.05
CA VAL A 123 -11.16 -2.39 -19.18
C VAL A 123 -9.99 -2.73 -20.09
N LEU A 124 -10.15 -3.79 -20.90
CA LEU A 124 -9.22 -4.10 -21.98
C LEU A 124 -9.25 -2.99 -23.04
N ASN A 125 -8.10 -2.63 -23.59
CA ASN A 125 -8.04 -1.66 -24.69
C ASN A 125 -7.96 -2.32 -26.09
N GLY A 126 -8.32 -3.60 -26.18
CA GLY A 126 -8.34 -4.38 -27.41
C GLY A 126 -6.99 -4.98 -27.82
N ARG A 127 -5.91 -4.75 -27.06
CA ARG A 127 -4.60 -5.36 -27.33
C ARG A 127 -4.28 -6.44 -26.30
N TYR A 128 -4.65 -7.67 -26.63
CA TYR A 128 -4.29 -8.85 -25.84
C TYR A 128 -3.90 -10.02 -26.75
N THR A 129 -2.99 -10.85 -26.27
CA THR A 129 -2.60 -12.11 -26.90
C THR A 129 -2.21 -13.07 -25.78
N GLU A 130 -2.62 -14.33 -25.87
CA GLU A 130 -2.17 -15.36 -24.95
C GLU A 130 -2.08 -16.70 -25.70
N VAL A 131 -0.92 -17.31 -25.60
CA VAL A 131 -0.62 -18.62 -26.21
C VAL A 131 0.02 -19.47 -25.13
N ILE A 132 -0.62 -20.59 -24.84
CA ILE A 132 -0.16 -21.57 -23.88
C ILE A 132 0.07 -22.87 -24.63
N ASP A 133 1.24 -23.47 -24.48
CA ASP A 133 1.59 -24.79 -24.99
C ASP A 133 1.85 -25.69 -23.79
N ILE A 134 1.15 -26.82 -23.69
CA ILE A 134 1.33 -27.82 -22.62
C ILE A 134 1.37 -29.20 -23.29
N ASP A 135 2.47 -29.93 -23.10
CA ASP A 135 2.69 -31.26 -23.70
C ASP A 135 2.46 -31.30 -25.23
N GLY A 136 2.74 -30.18 -25.93
CA GLY A 136 2.56 -30.04 -27.38
C GLY A 136 1.15 -29.64 -27.83
N VAL A 137 0.19 -29.53 -26.90
CA VAL A 137 -1.16 -29.03 -27.16
C VAL A 137 -1.20 -27.52 -26.94
N LYS A 138 -1.60 -26.78 -27.97
CA LYS A 138 -1.69 -25.32 -27.93
C LYS A 138 -3.08 -24.84 -27.58
N TYR A 139 -3.15 -23.91 -26.64
CA TYR A 139 -4.33 -23.15 -26.26
C TYR A 139 -4.13 -21.70 -26.69
N ASN A 140 -4.91 -21.27 -27.67
CA ASN A 140 -4.82 -19.93 -28.24
C ASN A 140 -6.01 -19.10 -27.77
N LEU A 141 -5.77 -18.00 -27.06
CA LEU A 141 -6.83 -17.09 -26.63
C LEU A 141 -7.49 -16.44 -27.85
N LYS A 142 -8.79 -16.67 -28.02
CA LYS A 142 -9.60 -16.13 -29.13
C LYS A 142 -10.37 -14.90 -28.71
N ASN A 143 -10.96 -14.93 -27.51
CA ASN A 143 -11.72 -13.82 -26.98
C ASN A 143 -11.38 -13.61 -25.51
N TYR A 144 -11.37 -12.35 -25.10
CA TYR A 144 -11.25 -11.98 -23.71
C TYR A 144 -12.16 -10.79 -23.38
N ASP A 145 -13.17 -11.06 -22.57
CA ASP A 145 -13.99 -10.04 -21.94
C ASP A 145 -13.52 -9.82 -20.50
N PHE A 146 -13.40 -8.56 -20.09
CA PHE A 146 -12.90 -8.24 -18.76
C PHE A 146 -13.39 -6.89 -18.28
N THR A 147 -13.73 -6.83 -17.00
CA THR A 147 -13.95 -5.59 -16.27
C THR A 147 -13.42 -5.70 -14.85
N LYS A 148 -12.83 -4.62 -14.36
CA LYS A 148 -12.43 -4.47 -12.96
C LYS A 148 -12.80 -3.08 -12.50
N THR A 149 -13.30 -2.99 -11.28
CA THR A 149 -13.59 -1.71 -10.62
C THR A 149 -12.92 -1.70 -9.27
N ASN A 150 -12.33 -0.56 -8.91
CA ASN A 150 -11.70 -0.33 -7.61
C ASN A 150 -12.19 0.99 -7.03
N ILE A 151 -12.37 1.01 -5.71
CA ILE A 151 -12.46 2.24 -4.93
C ILE A 151 -11.19 2.39 -4.09
N THR A 152 -10.59 3.57 -4.16
CA THR A 152 -9.54 3.99 -3.25
C THR A 152 -10.06 5.11 -2.36
N ASP A 153 -10.08 4.88 -1.06
CA ASP A 153 -10.30 5.92 -0.07
C ASP A 153 -8.94 6.41 0.45
N SER A 154 -8.53 7.60 0.02
CA SER A 154 -7.21 8.14 0.34
C SER A 154 -7.28 8.87 1.68
N LYS A 155 -6.71 8.26 2.72
CA LYS A 155 -6.56 8.88 4.05
C LYS A 155 -5.17 9.48 4.17
N PRO A 156 -4.90 10.32 5.18
CA PRO A 156 -3.65 11.06 5.21
C PRO A 156 -2.41 10.16 5.14
N ALA A 157 -2.39 9.05 5.89
CA ALA A 157 -1.26 8.14 5.96
C ALA A 157 -1.43 6.85 5.17
N VAL A 158 -2.67 6.49 4.81
CA VAL A 158 -3.04 5.18 4.29
C VAL A 158 -4.08 5.32 3.18
N ASP A 159 -3.86 4.68 2.05
CA ASP A 159 -4.89 4.46 1.04
C ASP A 159 -5.53 3.10 1.31
N TYR A 160 -6.86 3.06 1.45
CA TYR A 160 -7.62 1.82 1.58
C TYR A 160 -8.28 1.46 0.25
N LEU A 161 -8.19 0.20 -0.15
CA LEU A 161 -8.58 -0.31 -1.46
C LEU A 161 -9.63 -1.41 -1.29
N ALA A 162 -10.64 -1.39 -2.15
CA ALA A 162 -11.56 -2.49 -2.31
C ALA A 162 -12.10 -2.51 -3.74
N GLY A 163 -12.30 -3.70 -4.29
CA GLY A 163 -12.89 -3.80 -5.60
C GLY A 163 -13.20 -5.22 -6.01
N ASN A 164 -13.72 -5.32 -7.23
CA ASN A 164 -14.19 -6.56 -7.81
C ASN A 164 -13.75 -6.64 -9.27
N LEU A 165 -13.67 -7.86 -9.78
CA LEU A 165 -13.40 -8.14 -11.17
C LEU A 165 -14.30 -9.24 -11.70
N TRP A 166 -14.52 -9.21 -13.00
CA TRP A 166 -15.11 -10.27 -13.78
C TRP A 166 -14.34 -10.41 -15.08
N GLY A 167 -14.14 -11.64 -15.54
CA GLY A 167 -13.60 -11.89 -16.86
C GLY A 167 -14.03 -13.23 -17.43
N ARG A 168 -13.99 -13.32 -18.75
CA ARG A 168 -14.26 -14.52 -19.52
C ARG A 168 -13.23 -14.66 -20.61
N LYS A 169 -12.47 -15.75 -20.58
CA LYS A 169 -11.53 -16.11 -21.64
C LYS A 169 -12.05 -17.30 -22.41
N THR A 170 -11.97 -17.24 -23.74
CA THR A 170 -12.26 -18.39 -24.60
C THR A 170 -11.01 -18.72 -25.40
N TYR A 171 -10.51 -19.93 -25.21
CA TYR A 171 -9.37 -20.48 -25.91
C TYR A 171 -9.84 -21.48 -26.95
N SER A 172 -9.15 -21.56 -28.08
CA SER A 172 -9.20 -22.77 -28.91
C SER A 172 -8.07 -23.72 -28.57
N ILE A 173 -8.32 -25.01 -28.79
CA ILE A 173 -7.39 -26.11 -28.52
C ILE A 173 -6.85 -26.64 -29.85
N GLY A 174 -5.53 -26.81 -29.95
CA GLY A 174 -4.87 -27.35 -31.14
C GLY A 174 -5.12 -26.49 -32.39
N THR A 175 -5.44 -27.14 -33.52
CA THR A 175 -5.88 -26.50 -34.77
C THR A 175 -7.40 -26.26 -34.80
N ASP A 176 -7.92 -25.63 -33.73
CA ASP A 176 -9.36 -25.40 -33.51
C ASP A 176 -10.19 -26.70 -33.37
N GLU A 177 -9.61 -27.72 -32.75
CA GLU A 177 -10.19 -29.04 -32.48
C GLU A 177 -11.12 -29.04 -31.24
N GLY A 178 -11.24 -27.90 -30.58
CA GLY A 178 -12.07 -27.71 -29.40
C GLY A 178 -11.92 -26.33 -28.80
N THR A 179 -12.66 -26.08 -27.72
CA THR A 179 -12.65 -24.84 -26.96
C THR A 179 -12.52 -25.10 -25.46
N VAL A 180 -11.92 -24.13 -24.76
CA VAL A 180 -12.00 -24.01 -23.30
C VAL A 180 -12.46 -22.60 -22.98
N THR A 181 -13.50 -22.48 -22.18
CA THR A 181 -13.95 -21.21 -21.60
C THR A 181 -13.60 -21.18 -20.13
N VAL A 182 -13.01 -20.07 -19.69
CA VAL A 182 -12.65 -19.81 -18.30
C VAL A 182 -13.33 -18.52 -17.88
N ASP A 183 -14.35 -18.65 -17.04
CA ASP A 183 -14.96 -17.54 -16.32
C ASP A 183 -14.23 -17.32 -15.00
N VAL A 184 -14.02 -16.06 -14.64
CA VAL A 184 -13.46 -15.67 -13.36
C VAL A 184 -14.28 -14.54 -12.76
N ILE A 185 -14.58 -14.67 -11.48
CA ILE A 185 -15.06 -13.58 -10.64
C ILE A 185 -14.08 -13.40 -9.49
N GLY A 186 -13.96 -12.19 -8.98
CA GLY A 186 -13.09 -12.01 -7.84
C GLY A 186 -13.27 -10.71 -7.10
N ASP A 187 -12.86 -10.75 -5.84
CA ASP A 187 -12.84 -9.64 -4.91
C ASP A 187 -11.39 -9.36 -4.53
N PHE A 188 -11.06 -8.09 -4.31
CA PHE A 188 -9.76 -7.72 -3.78
C PHE A 188 -9.86 -6.60 -2.77
N TYR A 189 -8.94 -6.67 -1.80
CA TYR A 189 -8.86 -5.74 -0.68
C TYR A 189 -7.40 -5.41 -0.43
N GLY A 190 -7.14 -4.18 -0.03
CA GLY A 190 -5.77 -3.81 0.26
C GLY A 190 -5.62 -2.47 0.94
N TYR A 191 -4.37 -2.16 1.22
CA TYR A 191 -3.95 -0.84 1.64
C TYR A 191 -2.56 -0.51 1.10
N ASN A 192 -2.29 0.79 0.96
CA ASN A 192 -0.95 1.31 0.70
C ASN A 192 -0.59 2.39 1.69
N GLN A 193 0.65 2.35 2.16
CA GLN A 193 1.22 3.37 3.01
C GLN A 193 2.76 3.32 2.94
N TYR A 194 3.42 4.27 3.58
CA TYR A 194 4.88 4.44 3.48
C TYR A 194 5.71 3.21 3.93
N TRP A 195 5.29 2.60 5.03
CA TRP A 195 5.89 1.43 5.67
C TRP A 195 5.57 0.10 4.96
N GLY A 196 4.65 0.09 4.01
CA GLY A 196 4.22 -1.16 3.39
C GLY A 196 2.89 -1.07 2.67
N SER A 197 2.60 -2.13 1.94
CA SER A 197 1.34 -2.33 1.23
C SER A 197 0.94 -3.79 1.33
N THR A 198 -0.35 -4.05 1.23
CA THR A 198 -0.88 -5.40 1.06
C THR A 198 -2.04 -5.33 0.08
N GLU A 199 -2.06 -6.23 -0.89
CA GLU A 199 -3.20 -6.50 -1.74
C GLU A 199 -3.49 -7.99 -1.66
N THR A 200 -4.75 -8.32 -1.38
CA THR A 200 -5.24 -9.69 -1.33
C THR A 200 -6.37 -9.85 -2.32
N GLN A 201 -6.37 -10.93 -3.09
CA GLN A 201 -7.41 -11.25 -4.06
C GLN A 201 -7.96 -12.65 -3.78
N VAL A 202 -9.27 -12.80 -3.91
CA VAL A 202 -10.00 -14.07 -3.89
C VAL A 202 -10.68 -14.21 -5.23
N LEU A 203 -10.28 -15.22 -6.00
CA LEU A 203 -10.74 -15.46 -7.36
C LEU A 203 -11.42 -16.83 -7.42
N GLU A 204 -12.59 -16.87 -8.03
CA GLU A 204 -13.35 -18.10 -8.28
C GLU A 204 -13.47 -18.30 -9.79
N TYR A 205 -13.18 -19.52 -10.23
CA TYR A 205 -13.12 -19.92 -11.63
C TYR A 205 -14.16 -20.98 -11.94
N LEU A 206 -14.84 -20.80 -13.06
CA LEU A 206 -15.63 -21.84 -13.73
C LEU A 206 -14.95 -22.15 -15.07
N ILE A 207 -14.63 -23.42 -15.29
CA ILE A 207 -13.96 -23.91 -16.48
C ILE A 207 -14.89 -24.85 -17.21
N GLU A 208 -15.08 -24.64 -18.51
CA GLU A 208 -15.87 -25.49 -19.38
C GLU A 208 -15.07 -25.78 -20.66
N SER A 209 -15.02 -27.03 -21.09
CA SER A 209 -14.32 -27.42 -22.31
C SER A 209 -15.17 -28.35 -23.16
N GLU A 210 -15.00 -28.21 -24.47
CA GLU A 210 -15.56 -29.09 -25.47
C GLU A 210 -14.48 -29.41 -26.51
N THR A 211 -14.19 -30.69 -26.73
CA THR A 211 -13.24 -31.14 -27.75
C THR A 211 -13.90 -32.17 -28.67
N ILE A 212 -13.47 -32.17 -29.93
CA ILE A 212 -13.93 -33.12 -30.94
C ILE A 212 -12.72 -33.91 -31.43
N LYS A 213 -12.68 -35.22 -31.14
CA LYS A 213 -11.65 -36.15 -31.61
C LYS A 213 -12.30 -37.22 -32.48
N GLY A 214 -12.30 -37.02 -33.80
CA GLY A 214 -13.03 -37.90 -34.72
C GLY A 214 -14.54 -37.82 -34.49
N ASP A 215 -15.16 -38.95 -34.16
CA ASP A 215 -16.60 -39.02 -33.82
C ASP A 215 -16.89 -38.82 -32.32
N ILE A 216 -15.86 -38.65 -31.49
CA ILE A 216 -16.02 -38.47 -30.03
C ILE A 216 -16.09 -36.97 -29.72
N VAL A 217 -17.20 -36.56 -29.10
CA VAL A 217 -17.36 -35.24 -28.49
C VAL A 217 -17.14 -35.41 -26.99
N ASP A 218 -16.06 -34.83 -26.48
CA ASP A 218 -15.74 -34.84 -25.05
C ASP A 218 -16.05 -33.46 -24.45
N LYS A 219 -16.88 -33.43 -23.42
CA LYS A 219 -17.29 -32.21 -22.72
C LYS A 219 -17.06 -32.37 -21.23
N TRP A 220 -16.36 -31.40 -20.65
CA TRP A 220 -16.14 -31.39 -19.21
C TRP A 220 -16.24 -29.99 -18.63
N GLY A 221 -16.56 -29.96 -17.35
CA GLY A 221 -16.58 -28.75 -16.55
C GLY A 221 -15.82 -28.96 -15.25
N GLY A 222 -15.40 -27.86 -14.64
CA GLY A 222 -14.71 -27.88 -13.37
C GLY A 222 -14.64 -26.50 -12.74
N THR A 223 -14.17 -26.47 -11.49
CA THR A 223 -14.04 -25.23 -10.73
C THR A 223 -12.65 -25.10 -10.16
N ALA A 224 -12.21 -23.87 -9.94
CA ALA A 224 -11.00 -23.60 -9.18
C ALA A 224 -11.15 -22.32 -8.37
N SER A 225 -10.41 -22.20 -7.29
CA SER A 225 -10.30 -20.99 -6.51
C SER A 225 -8.84 -20.62 -6.30
N ILE A 226 -8.54 -19.33 -6.33
CA ILE A 226 -7.22 -18.78 -6.02
C ILE A 226 -7.38 -17.73 -4.93
N ARG A 227 -6.60 -17.87 -3.87
CA ARG A 227 -6.41 -16.85 -2.84
C ARG A 227 -4.97 -16.41 -2.85
N LEU A 228 -4.73 -15.16 -3.18
CA LEU A 228 -3.37 -14.62 -3.24
C LEU A 228 -3.23 -13.35 -2.41
N SER A 229 -2.05 -13.14 -1.84
CA SER A 229 -1.70 -11.91 -1.16
C SER A 229 -0.28 -11.50 -1.48
N ASN A 230 -0.13 -10.27 -1.95
CA ASN A 230 1.14 -9.61 -2.20
C ASN A 230 1.34 -8.56 -1.13
N SER A 231 2.50 -8.58 -0.47
CA SER A 231 2.78 -7.67 0.63
C SER A 231 4.19 -7.12 0.59
N THR A 232 4.31 -5.81 0.78
CA THR A 232 5.59 -5.13 1.07
C THR A 232 5.55 -4.67 2.53
N ALA A 233 6.61 -4.94 3.30
CA ALA A 233 6.71 -4.49 4.68
C ALA A 233 8.11 -3.95 5.00
N LYS A 234 8.18 -2.79 5.63
CA LYS A 234 9.42 -2.20 6.15
C LYS A 234 9.49 -2.43 7.66
N GLN A 235 10.50 -3.18 8.07
CA GLN A 235 10.79 -3.43 9.48
C GLN A 235 12.05 -2.68 9.90
N ILE A 236 12.12 -2.22 11.14
CA ILE A 236 13.35 -1.72 11.75
C ILE A 236 13.75 -2.62 12.91
N LYS A 237 15.03 -2.96 12.99
CA LYS A 237 15.61 -3.74 14.10
C LYS A 237 16.89 -3.07 14.57
N TYR A 238 17.06 -2.92 15.88
CA TYR A 238 18.31 -2.44 16.45
C TYR A 238 19.40 -3.52 16.30
N VAL A 239 20.56 -3.12 15.81
CA VAL A 239 21.71 -3.99 15.62
C VAL A 239 22.89 -3.35 16.34
N GLU A 240 23.34 -4.02 17.40
CA GLU A 240 24.57 -3.69 18.13
C GLU A 240 25.79 -3.91 17.23
N ASN A 241 26.84 -3.15 17.50
CA ASN A 241 28.12 -3.34 16.83
C ASN A 241 28.94 -4.40 17.57
N GLU A 242 29.62 -5.28 16.82
CA GLU A 242 30.55 -6.25 17.41
C GLU A 242 31.83 -5.59 17.97
N PRO A 243 32.46 -4.62 17.28
CA PRO A 243 33.65 -3.96 17.83
C PRO A 243 33.29 -3.02 18.97
N GLU A 244 34.05 -3.07 20.06
CA GLU A 244 33.88 -2.15 21.20
C GLU A 244 34.57 -0.79 20.97
N THR A 245 35.57 -0.73 20.09
CA THR A 245 36.30 0.51 19.73
C THR A 245 35.63 1.25 18.57
N ILE A 246 34.35 1.57 18.73
CA ILE A 246 33.53 2.27 17.73
C ILE A 246 32.79 3.45 18.39
N SER A 247 32.54 4.52 17.64
CA SER A 247 31.97 5.76 18.18
C SER A 247 30.46 5.69 18.47
N PHE A 248 29.82 4.53 18.33
CA PHE A 248 28.40 4.32 18.59
C PHE A 248 28.10 2.86 18.95
N GLU A 249 27.20 2.61 19.90
CA GLU A 249 26.90 1.26 20.43
C GLU A 249 26.22 0.35 19.37
N GLY A 250 25.51 0.95 18.42
CA GLY A 250 24.72 0.24 17.42
C GLY A 250 23.74 1.17 16.73
N GLY A 251 22.87 0.62 15.89
CA GLY A 251 21.89 1.41 15.18
C GLY A 251 20.75 0.59 14.60
N PHE A 252 19.64 1.26 14.30
CA PHE A 252 18.55 0.59 13.61
C PHE A 252 18.91 0.31 12.15
N VAL A 253 18.53 -0.88 11.70
CA VAL A 253 18.57 -1.29 10.30
C VAL A 253 17.13 -1.41 9.82
N GLN A 254 16.75 -0.60 8.83
CA GLN A 254 15.51 -0.79 8.10
C GLN A 254 15.68 -1.90 7.07
N THR A 255 14.77 -2.86 7.05
CA THR A 255 14.73 -3.95 6.06
C THR A 255 13.36 -3.98 5.39
N GLN A 256 13.34 -3.90 4.07
CA GLN A 256 12.12 -4.09 3.28
C GLN A 256 12.02 -5.55 2.83
N TYR A 257 10.86 -6.16 3.08
CA TYR A 257 10.51 -7.50 2.63
C TYR A 257 9.36 -7.42 1.64
N ASN A 258 9.51 -8.14 0.53
CA ASN A 258 8.44 -8.40 -0.43
C ASN A 258 8.09 -9.88 -0.32
N ASN A 259 6.82 -10.18 0.00
CA ASN A 259 6.34 -11.54 0.12
C ASN A 259 5.00 -11.68 -0.58
N SER A 260 4.94 -12.67 -1.46
CA SER A 260 3.79 -12.98 -2.29
C SER A 260 3.46 -14.45 -2.14
N ILE A 261 2.22 -14.73 -1.77
CA ILE A 261 1.70 -16.08 -1.55
C ILE A 261 0.46 -16.26 -2.40
N LEU A 262 0.34 -17.42 -3.03
CA LEU A 262 -0.83 -17.86 -3.76
C LEU A 262 -1.20 -19.24 -3.25
N GLN A 263 -2.46 -19.44 -2.90
CA GLN A 263 -3.02 -20.75 -2.62
C GLN A 263 -4.08 -21.03 -3.69
N TYR A 264 -4.11 -22.25 -4.19
CA TYR A 264 -5.15 -22.66 -5.12
C TYR A 264 -5.79 -23.97 -4.69
N PHE A 265 -7.05 -24.11 -5.05
CA PHE A 265 -7.81 -25.35 -4.98
C PHE A 265 -8.51 -25.53 -6.33
N SER A 266 -8.62 -26.76 -6.80
CA SER A 266 -9.32 -27.08 -8.04
C SER A 266 -10.07 -28.39 -7.91
N SER A 267 -11.28 -28.44 -8.46
CA SER A 267 -12.06 -29.66 -8.67
C SER A 267 -12.30 -29.80 -10.18
N LEU A 268 -11.52 -30.66 -10.83
CA LEU A 268 -11.43 -30.82 -12.29
C LEU A 268 -11.60 -32.31 -12.66
N PRO A 269 -12.01 -32.66 -13.89
CA PRO A 269 -12.28 -34.05 -14.27
C PRO A 269 -11.03 -34.95 -14.25
N GLU A 270 -11.23 -36.22 -13.92
CA GLU A 270 -10.29 -37.31 -14.23
C GLU A 270 -10.37 -37.64 -15.72
N PHE A 271 -9.22 -37.91 -16.35
CA PHE A 271 -9.14 -38.37 -17.74
C PHE A 271 -8.71 -39.84 -17.79
N ASP A 272 -9.32 -40.58 -18.72
CA ASP A 272 -8.96 -41.98 -18.95
C ASP A 272 -7.66 -42.14 -19.75
N SER A 273 -7.28 -43.39 -20.02
CA SER A 273 -6.07 -43.71 -20.80
C SER A 273 -6.07 -43.18 -22.25
N GLN A 274 -7.24 -42.80 -22.77
CA GLN A 274 -7.40 -42.22 -24.11
C GLN A 274 -7.47 -40.68 -24.08
N GLY A 275 -7.39 -40.08 -22.88
CA GLY A 275 -7.49 -38.64 -22.68
C GLY A 275 -8.90 -38.11 -22.94
N VAL A 276 -9.93 -38.90 -22.61
CA VAL A 276 -11.35 -38.50 -22.57
C VAL A 276 -11.74 -38.28 -21.10
N SER A 277 -12.49 -37.22 -20.84
CA SER A 277 -12.94 -36.90 -19.48
C SER A 277 -13.94 -37.95 -18.94
N THR A 278 -13.94 -38.12 -17.62
CA THR A 278 -14.87 -38.98 -16.89
C THR A 278 -15.77 -38.16 -15.97
N ASP A 279 -16.85 -38.75 -15.46
CA ASP A 279 -17.75 -38.11 -14.49
C ASP A 279 -17.10 -37.85 -13.12
N ARG A 280 -15.90 -38.39 -12.88
CA ARG A 280 -15.20 -38.24 -11.60
C ARG A 280 -14.42 -36.95 -11.56
N LEU A 281 -14.67 -36.12 -10.55
CA LEU A 281 -13.85 -34.95 -10.25
C LEU A 281 -12.69 -35.30 -9.30
N ILE A 282 -11.53 -34.74 -9.58
CA ILE A 282 -10.31 -34.82 -8.78
C ILE A 282 -10.07 -33.45 -8.14
N GLU A 283 -9.98 -33.47 -6.82
CA GLU A 283 -9.61 -32.30 -6.04
C GLU A 283 -8.08 -32.22 -5.89
N LYS A 284 -7.52 -31.05 -6.15
CA LYS A 284 -6.10 -30.74 -5.95
C LYS A 284 -5.95 -29.37 -5.31
N SER A 285 -4.97 -29.22 -4.43
CA SER A 285 -4.60 -27.93 -3.84
C SER A 285 -3.11 -27.86 -3.58
N ASP A 286 -2.57 -26.65 -3.66
CA ASP A 286 -1.18 -26.36 -3.30
C ASP A 286 -1.01 -24.85 -3.02
N SER A 287 0.21 -24.47 -2.63
CA SER A 287 0.60 -23.09 -2.41
C SER A 287 1.89 -22.72 -3.13
N LEU A 288 1.92 -21.53 -3.71
CA LEU A 288 3.08 -20.94 -4.33
C LEU A 288 3.56 -19.75 -3.50
N LYS A 289 4.87 -19.57 -3.48
CA LYS A 289 5.51 -18.42 -2.82
C LYS A 289 6.57 -17.80 -3.72
N ILE A 290 6.67 -16.47 -3.62
CA ILE A 290 7.82 -15.69 -4.07
C ILE A 290 8.23 -14.77 -2.93
N GLU A 291 9.49 -14.89 -2.50
CA GLU A 291 10.11 -13.97 -1.55
C GLU A 291 11.15 -13.13 -2.30
N GLY A 292 11.00 -11.81 -2.24
CA GLY A 292 12.00 -10.90 -2.75
C GLY A 292 13.21 -10.84 -1.82
N PHE A 293 14.39 -10.58 -2.38
CA PHE A 293 15.57 -10.33 -1.56
C PHE A 293 15.37 -9.09 -0.68
N PRO A 294 15.68 -9.17 0.62
CA PRO A 294 15.46 -8.03 1.52
C PRO A 294 16.42 -6.89 1.21
N VAL A 295 15.88 -5.68 1.04
CA VAL A 295 16.68 -4.45 0.88
C VAL A 295 16.93 -3.85 2.26
N LYS A 296 18.20 -3.65 2.63
CA LYS A 296 18.60 -3.15 3.94
C LYS A 296 19.19 -1.74 3.85
N THR A 297 18.84 -0.89 4.80
CA THR A 297 19.35 0.48 4.95
C THR A 297 19.66 0.74 6.42
N ARG A 298 20.89 1.20 6.72
CA ARG A 298 21.25 1.68 8.07
C ARG A 298 20.59 3.04 8.29
N LEU A 299 19.99 3.21 9.46
CA LEU A 299 19.37 4.46 9.87
C LEU A 299 20.34 5.35 10.65
N LEU A 300 19.97 6.62 10.81
CA LEU A 300 20.71 7.58 11.63
C LEU A 300 20.89 7.02 13.06
N VAL A 301 22.08 7.19 13.63
CA VAL A 301 22.35 6.85 15.03
C VAL A 301 22.41 8.13 15.85
N PRO A 302 21.40 8.41 16.70
CA PRO A 302 21.39 9.62 17.52
C PRO A 302 22.26 9.48 18.76
N SER A 303 22.80 10.61 19.25
CA SER A 303 23.47 10.68 20.54
C SER A 303 22.43 10.86 21.65
N LEU A 304 22.19 9.81 22.44
CA LEU A 304 21.17 9.77 23.50
C LEU A 304 21.73 9.19 24.81
N HIS A 305 23.03 9.33 25.07
CA HIS A 305 23.69 8.71 26.22
C HIS A 305 23.08 9.11 27.57
N HIS A 306 22.54 10.32 27.68
CA HIS A 306 21.88 10.82 28.90
C HIS A 306 20.51 10.17 29.16
N LEU A 307 19.95 9.44 28.19
CA LEU A 307 18.68 8.73 28.33
C LEU A 307 18.87 7.25 28.68
N LYS A 308 20.10 6.79 28.89
CA LYS A 308 20.39 5.38 29.18
C LYS A 308 19.63 4.90 30.42
N GLY A 309 18.84 3.84 30.27
CA GLY A 309 17.98 3.27 31.32
C GLY A 309 16.62 3.95 31.47
N HIS A 310 16.32 5.00 30.69
CA HIS A 310 15.00 5.61 30.67
C HIS A 310 14.01 4.68 29.96
N TRP A 311 12.82 4.50 30.52
CA TRP A 311 11.81 3.55 30.00
C TRP A 311 11.41 3.82 28.52
N ALA A 312 11.42 5.08 28.09
CA ALA A 312 11.11 5.49 26.70
C ALA A 312 12.34 5.60 25.78
N GLU A 313 13.55 5.23 26.25
CA GLU A 313 14.81 5.41 25.53
C GLU A 313 14.77 4.79 24.13
N ASN A 314 14.25 3.57 24.01
CA ASN A 314 14.18 2.85 22.74
C ASN A 314 13.22 3.50 21.75
N ASP A 315 12.06 3.97 22.21
CA ASP A 315 11.09 4.68 21.37
C ASP A 315 11.65 6.01 20.89
N ILE A 316 12.27 6.78 21.78
CA ILE A 316 12.93 8.05 21.43
C ILE A 316 14.04 7.81 20.40
N ARG A 317 14.89 6.79 20.64
CA ARG A 317 15.95 6.40 19.70
C ARG A 317 15.38 6.02 18.34
N ALA A 318 14.30 5.26 18.28
CA ALA A 318 13.65 4.88 17.03
C ALA A 318 13.14 6.11 16.26
N LEU A 319 12.47 7.04 16.94
CA LEU A 319 11.95 8.26 16.31
C LEU A 319 13.06 9.19 15.78
N TYR A 320 14.17 9.32 16.50
CA TYR A 320 15.34 10.02 16.00
C TYR A 320 15.99 9.30 14.80
N SER A 321 16.12 7.97 14.87
CA SER A 321 16.70 7.18 13.79
C SER A 321 15.87 7.25 12.49
N LEU A 322 14.56 7.43 12.63
CA LEU A 322 13.60 7.63 11.55
C LEU A 322 13.45 9.09 11.10
N GLU A 323 14.24 10.00 11.69
CA GLU A 323 14.22 11.44 11.47
C GLU A 323 12.84 12.09 11.70
N VAL A 324 12.03 11.48 12.58
CA VAL A 324 10.78 12.06 13.09
C VAL A 324 11.13 13.25 13.98
N PHE A 325 12.03 13.04 14.94
CA PHE A 325 12.69 14.13 15.66
C PHE A 325 13.97 14.54 14.92
N LYS A 326 14.13 15.84 14.70
CA LYS A 326 15.28 16.41 13.97
C LYS A 326 16.08 17.43 14.79
N GLU A 327 15.60 17.78 15.98
CA GLU A 327 16.33 18.68 16.87
C GLU A 327 17.57 17.98 17.45
N ASP A 328 18.48 18.74 18.07
CA ASP A 328 19.68 18.17 18.68
C ASP A 328 19.29 17.12 19.75
N SER A 329 19.63 15.85 19.50
CA SER A 329 19.25 14.74 20.36
C SER A 329 19.84 14.85 21.76
N ASN A 330 20.98 15.53 21.92
CA ASN A 330 21.60 15.76 23.23
C ASN A 330 20.78 16.71 24.12
N LYS A 331 19.88 17.51 23.53
CA LYS A 331 19.00 18.45 24.24
C LYS A 331 17.60 17.88 24.49
N PHE A 332 17.33 16.65 24.06
CA PHE A 332 16.03 16.04 24.24
C PHE A 332 15.80 15.74 25.72
N ASN A 333 14.83 16.41 26.34
CA ASN A 333 14.40 16.13 27.70
C ASN A 333 13.06 15.35 27.69
N PRO A 334 13.04 14.07 28.11
CA PRO A 334 11.83 13.25 28.10
C PRO A 334 10.72 13.75 29.04
N GLN A 335 11.06 14.56 30.05
CA GLN A 335 10.12 15.06 31.05
C GLN A 335 9.40 16.35 30.63
N ASP A 336 9.91 17.04 29.61
CA ASP A 336 9.25 18.24 29.09
C ASP A 336 7.88 17.88 28.54
N VAL A 337 6.92 18.78 28.70
CA VAL A 337 5.59 18.64 28.09
C VAL A 337 5.67 19.02 26.61
N MET A 338 5.14 18.16 25.74
CA MET A 338 5.18 18.36 24.30
C MET A 338 4.14 19.39 23.85
N THR A 339 4.55 20.31 22.98
CA THR A 339 3.63 21.29 22.38
C THR A 339 2.85 20.68 21.23
N ARG A 340 1.73 21.31 20.88
CA ARG A 340 0.89 20.90 19.75
C ARG A 340 1.64 20.98 18.42
N ALA A 341 2.51 21.98 18.24
CA ALA A 341 3.34 22.10 17.04
C ALA A 341 4.38 20.99 16.92
N GLU A 342 5.07 20.67 18.03
CA GLU A 342 6.04 19.56 18.08
C GLU A 342 5.37 18.22 17.71
N PHE A 343 4.18 17.96 18.26
CA PHE A 343 3.46 16.71 17.98
C PHE A 343 2.93 16.65 16.54
N ALA A 344 2.39 17.76 16.01
CA ALA A 344 1.94 17.83 14.63
C ALA A 344 3.08 17.57 13.65
N ASP A 345 4.26 18.17 13.91
CA ASP A 345 5.47 17.92 13.14
C ASP A 345 5.92 16.46 13.18
N ALA A 346 5.94 15.86 14.37
CA ALA A 346 6.31 14.46 14.55
C ALA A 346 5.33 13.51 13.84
N ILE A 347 4.02 13.73 13.97
CA ILE A 347 3.01 12.88 13.32
C ILE A 347 3.08 12.99 11.81
N VAL A 348 3.24 14.18 11.21
CA VAL A 348 3.38 14.30 9.75
C VAL A 348 4.58 13.51 9.23
N LYS A 349 5.68 13.48 9.97
CA LYS A 349 6.89 12.73 9.62
C LYS A 349 6.77 11.22 9.87
N ALA A 350 5.96 10.81 10.86
CA ALA A 350 5.70 9.40 11.16
C ALA A 350 4.66 8.79 10.20
N ALA A 351 3.56 9.52 9.99
CA ALA A 351 2.48 9.26 9.06
C ALA A 351 2.77 9.92 7.71
N LYS A 352 3.86 9.48 7.06
CA LYS A 352 4.26 9.98 5.74
C LYS A 352 3.17 9.68 4.72
N GLU A 353 3.10 10.51 3.69
CA GLU A 353 2.20 10.31 2.56
C GLU A 353 2.47 8.97 1.87
N VAL A 354 1.42 8.41 1.27
CA VAL A 354 1.51 7.17 0.51
C VAL A 354 2.48 7.36 -0.67
N PRO A 355 3.52 6.50 -0.81
CA PRO A 355 4.48 6.60 -1.91
C PRO A 355 3.80 6.49 -3.27
N GLN A 356 4.37 7.19 -4.25
CA GLN A 356 3.89 7.20 -5.63
C GLN A 356 4.26 5.90 -6.37
N ASP A 357 3.44 5.52 -7.35
CA ASP A 357 3.78 4.46 -8.29
C ASP A 357 4.97 4.87 -9.17
N SER A 358 6.14 4.26 -8.90
CA SER A 358 7.39 4.55 -9.61
C SER A 358 7.39 4.12 -11.08
N THR A 359 6.47 3.24 -11.50
CA THR A 359 6.37 2.75 -12.89
C THR A 359 5.55 3.68 -13.78
N LEU A 360 4.83 4.64 -13.19
CA LEU A 360 3.89 5.48 -13.90
C LEU A 360 4.59 6.69 -14.54
N VAL A 361 4.70 6.66 -15.87
CA VAL A 361 5.22 7.80 -16.63
C VAL A 361 4.07 8.77 -16.95
N THR A 362 4.09 9.96 -16.34
CA THR A 362 3.17 11.05 -16.68
C THR A 362 3.70 11.87 -17.86
N SER A 363 2.90 12.04 -18.91
CA SER A 363 3.27 12.98 -19.97
C SER A 363 3.19 14.41 -19.43
N LYS A 364 4.34 15.04 -19.15
CA LYS A 364 4.41 16.47 -18.87
C LYS A 364 4.13 17.23 -20.16
N THR A 365 2.88 17.58 -20.42
CA THR A 365 2.59 18.76 -21.25
C THR A 365 2.99 19.97 -20.43
N SER A 366 4.29 20.28 -20.44
CA SER A 366 4.82 21.55 -19.91
C SER A 366 4.29 22.69 -20.78
N ARG A 367 3.02 23.08 -20.58
CA ARG A 367 2.65 24.47 -20.78
C ARG A 367 3.38 25.21 -19.66
N SER A 368 4.40 25.96 -20.05
CA SER A 368 5.01 27.00 -19.23
C SER A 368 3.91 28.00 -18.87
N VAL A 369 3.14 27.68 -17.82
CA VAL A 369 2.30 28.64 -17.14
C VAL A 369 3.28 29.49 -16.37
N LYS A 370 3.46 30.72 -16.86
CA LYS A 370 4.19 31.81 -16.23
C LYS A 370 3.93 31.75 -14.72
N ASN A 371 4.95 31.41 -13.93
CA ASN A 371 4.89 31.30 -12.47
C ASN A 371 4.28 32.59 -11.89
N LYS A 372 2.98 32.60 -11.64
CA LYS A 372 2.39 33.50 -10.66
C LYS A 372 2.89 32.93 -9.33
N LYS A 373 3.78 33.65 -8.67
CA LYS A 373 4.23 33.33 -7.32
C LYS A 373 2.97 33.41 -6.45
N GLU A 374 2.29 32.29 -6.25
CA GLU A 374 1.20 32.21 -5.28
C GLU A 374 1.83 32.50 -3.93
N GLU A 375 1.40 33.57 -3.29
CA GLU A 375 1.77 33.84 -1.90
C GLU A 375 1.22 32.68 -1.07
N ILE A 376 2.13 31.91 -0.49
CA ILE A 376 1.77 30.85 0.44
C ILE A 376 1.30 31.57 1.69
N LEU A 377 -0.01 31.57 1.93
CA LEU A 377 -0.61 32.12 3.13
C LEU A 377 -0.79 31.00 4.16
N SER A 378 -0.50 31.32 5.41
CA SER A 378 -0.81 30.43 6.51
C SER A 378 -2.31 30.38 6.74
N PRO A 379 -2.90 29.18 6.94
CA PRO A 379 -4.29 29.07 7.38
C PRO A 379 -4.49 29.54 8.83
N PHE A 380 -3.41 29.81 9.57
CA PHE A 380 -3.45 30.23 10.97
C PHE A 380 -2.64 31.50 11.21
N ILE A 381 -3.25 32.46 11.90
CA ILE A 381 -2.63 33.77 12.20
C ILE A 381 -1.45 33.64 13.18
N ASP A 382 -1.43 32.60 14.00
CA ASP A 382 -0.39 32.32 15.00
C ASP A 382 0.68 31.33 14.52
N VAL A 383 0.68 30.99 13.22
CA VAL A 383 1.72 30.18 12.59
C VAL A 383 2.28 30.94 11.38
N PRO A 384 3.30 31.79 11.56
CA PRO A 384 3.97 32.50 10.47
C PRO A 384 4.62 31.54 9.48
N VAL A 385 4.76 31.94 8.22
CA VAL A 385 5.36 31.09 7.16
C VAL A 385 6.85 30.80 7.40
N GLU A 386 7.51 31.65 8.19
CA GLU A 386 8.90 31.52 8.63
C GLU A 386 9.05 30.58 9.84
N SER A 387 7.95 30.15 10.47
CA SER A 387 8.00 29.21 11.59
C SER A 387 8.58 27.87 11.13
N LYS A 388 9.48 27.29 11.94
CA LYS A 388 10.05 25.96 11.67
C LYS A 388 8.98 24.85 11.57
N TYR A 389 7.80 25.07 12.15
CA TYR A 389 6.68 24.12 12.11
C TYR A 389 5.65 24.44 11.02
N PHE A 390 5.82 25.55 10.28
CA PHE A 390 4.84 26.01 9.30
C PHE A 390 4.49 24.93 8.27
N GLU A 391 5.52 24.35 7.64
CA GLU A 391 5.34 23.35 6.58
C GLU A 391 4.56 22.13 7.09
N SER A 392 4.97 21.58 8.24
CA SER A 392 4.32 20.42 8.84
C SER A 392 2.89 20.72 9.29
N ILE A 393 2.63 21.85 9.96
CA ILE A 393 1.28 22.24 10.40
C ILE A 393 0.38 22.46 9.19
N ASN A 394 0.87 23.18 8.17
CA ASN A 394 0.10 23.43 6.96
C ASN A 394 -0.16 22.12 6.18
N ASN A 395 0.80 21.20 6.10
CA ASN A 395 0.60 19.87 5.49
C ASN A 395 -0.42 19.05 6.29
N ALA A 396 -0.29 19.00 7.61
CA ALA A 396 -1.22 18.31 8.50
C ALA A 396 -2.65 18.86 8.37
N TYR A 397 -2.79 20.18 8.29
CA TYR A 397 -4.08 20.84 8.14
C TYR A 397 -4.72 20.55 6.79
N LYS A 398 -3.95 20.69 5.69
CA LYS A 398 -4.43 20.38 4.33
C LYS A 398 -4.86 18.92 4.17
N ARG A 399 -4.20 18.01 4.88
CA ARG A 399 -4.55 16.58 4.93
C ARG A 399 -5.65 16.26 5.94
N GLY A 400 -6.14 17.21 6.74
CA GLY A 400 -7.16 16.97 7.77
C GLY A 400 -6.67 16.19 9.00
N ILE A 401 -5.37 16.01 9.17
CA ILE A 401 -4.76 15.37 10.35
C ILE A 401 -4.99 16.22 11.62
N VAL A 402 -4.87 17.55 11.46
CA VAL A 402 -5.08 18.52 12.54
C VAL A 402 -6.14 19.54 12.15
N SER A 403 -6.79 20.11 13.16
CA SER A 403 -7.72 21.24 13.04
C SER A 403 -7.25 22.41 13.90
N GLY A 404 -7.70 23.62 13.58
CA GLY A 404 -7.48 24.81 14.42
C GLY A 404 -8.28 24.74 15.73
N ARG A 405 -7.95 25.66 16.65
CA ARG A 405 -8.66 25.89 17.92
C ARG A 405 -9.82 26.90 17.80
N GLY A 406 -10.08 27.41 16.59
CA GLY A 406 -11.02 28.50 16.32
C GLY A 406 -10.32 29.85 16.16
N ASN A 407 -11.05 30.87 15.71
CA ASN A 407 -10.53 32.23 15.47
C ASN A 407 -9.27 32.27 14.60
N GLU A 408 -9.17 31.39 13.60
CA GLU A 408 -7.99 31.26 12.72
C GLU A 408 -6.69 30.95 13.48
N ARG A 409 -6.76 30.30 14.65
CA ARG A 409 -5.60 29.93 15.46
C ARG A 409 -5.35 28.44 15.48
N PHE A 410 -4.07 28.06 15.51
CA PHE A 410 -3.62 26.68 15.73
C PHE A 410 -3.29 26.40 17.19
N GLY A 411 -2.72 27.38 17.91
CA GLY A 411 -2.15 27.19 19.25
C GLY A 411 -0.86 26.37 19.24
N PRO A 412 0.20 26.78 18.50
CA PRO A 412 1.41 25.97 18.33
C PRO A 412 2.17 25.70 19.64
N GLU A 413 2.18 26.68 20.56
CA GLU A 413 2.86 26.61 21.85
C GLU A 413 1.98 26.00 22.97
N GLU A 414 0.71 25.67 22.67
CA GLU A 414 -0.16 25.01 23.63
C GLU A 414 0.30 23.57 23.88
N TYR A 415 0.23 23.12 25.12
CA TYR A 415 0.51 21.73 25.47
C TYR A 415 -0.60 20.80 24.99
N LEU A 416 -0.18 19.62 24.53
CA LEU A 416 -1.08 18.61 23.99
C LEU A 416 -1.56 17.64 25.07
N THR A 417 -2.86 17.36 25.10
CA THR A 417 -3.44 16.32 25.96
C THR A 417 -3.38 14.93 25.31
N MET A 418 -3.51 13.87 26.10
CA MET A 418 -3.66 12.50 25.57
C MET A 418 -4.83 12.38 24.59
N ALA A 419 -5.98 12.99 24.89
CA ALA A 419 -7.14 13.01 24.00
C ALA A 419 -6.86 13.71 22.66
N ASP A 420 -6.13 14.84 22.69
CA ASP A 420 -5.73 15.55 21.48
C ASP A 420 -4.80 14.69 20.60
N ALA A 421 -3.81 14.04 21.20
CA ALA A 421 -2.87 13.17 20.48
C ALA A 421 -3.58 12.01 19.77
N ILE A 422 -4.47 11.31 20.48
CA ILE A 422 -5.21 10.17 19.93
C ILE A 422 -6.12 10.61 18.79
N THR A 423 -6.78 11.77 18.95
CA THR A 423 -7.62 12.35 17.89
C THR A 423 -6.81 12.61 16.62
N ILE A 424 -5.62 13.21 16.74
CA ILE A 424 -4.71 13.48 15.61
C ILE A 424 -4.26 12.18 14.94
N ILE A 425 -3.93 11.16 15.73
CA ILE A 425 -3.47 9.86 15.23
C ILE A 425 -4.56 9.14 14.44
N ILE A 426 -5.78 9.07 14.98
CA ILE A 426 -6.87 8.37 14.30
C ILE A 426 -7.28 9.10 13.02
N ARG A 427 -7.22 10.44 12.99
CA ARG A 427 -7.38 11.23 11.76
C ARG A 427 -6.30 10.93 10.73
N ALA A 428 -5.04 10.79 11.18
CA ALA A 428 -3.95 10.43 10.27
C ALA A 428 -4.17 9.05 9.61
N LEU A 429 -4.73 8.09 10.36
CA LEU A 429 -5.08 6.76 9.86
C LEU A 429 -6.42 6.72 9.09
N GLY A 430 -7.28 7.73 9.27
CA GLY A 430 -8.60 7.83 8.64
C GLY A 430 -9.60 6.75 9.07
N LEU A 431 -9.54 6.33 10.34
CA LEU A 431 -10.33 5.23 10.89
C LEU A 431 -11.51 5.68 11.78
N GLU A 432 -11.86 6.97 11.76
CA GLU A 432 -12.92 7.56 12.60
C GLU A 432 -14.28 6.87 12.39
N ALA A 433 -14.54 6.40 11.18
CA ALA A 433 -15.79 5.74 10.80
C ALA A 433 -15.97 4.34 11.43
N LEU A 434 -14.94 3.78 12.08
CA LEU A 434 -15.06 2.52 12.83
C LEU A 434 -15.83 2.67 14.15
N ALA A 435 -16.07 3.90 14.61
CA ALA A 435 -16.90 4.17 15.78
C ALA A 435 -18.40 4.01 15.44
N PRO A 436 -19.17 3.25 16.24
CA PRO A 436 -20.61 3.17 16.12
C PRO A 436 -21.33 4.53 16.16
N VAL A 437 -22.46 4.61 15.45
CA VAL A 437 -23.39 5.74 15.52
C VAL A 437 -24.19 5.66 16.83
N GLY A 438 -24.40 6.79 17.50
CA GLY A 438 -25.24 6.86 18.72
C GLY A 438 -24.48 6.98 20.05
N GLY A 439 -23.17 7.17 20.00
CA GLY A 439 -22.32 7.32 21.19
C GLY A 439 -21.67 6.00 21.61
N VAL A 440 -20.46 6.10 22.15
CA VAL A 440 -19.63 4.96 22.53
C VAL A 440 -19.14 5.11 23.96
N ALA A 441 -19.09 3.99 24.68
CA ALA A 441 -18.41 3.86 25.96
C ALA A 441 -17.11 3.10 25.74
N THR A 442 -16.05 3.53 26.41
CA THR A 442 -14.76 2.85 26.43
C THR A 442 -14.62 2.06 27.72
N PRO A 443 -13.71 1.05 27.78
CA PRO A 443 -13.48 0.29 29.00
C PRO A 443 -12.61 1.02 30.03
N PHE A 444 -12.23 2.29 29.78
CA PHE A 444 -11.37 3.05 30.69
C PHE A 444 -12.11 3.47 31.95
N VAL A 445 -11.42 3.43 33.08
CA VAL A 445 -12.01 3.80 34.39
C VAL A 445 -12.44 5.27 34.40
N ASP A 446 -11.73 6.12 33.66
CA ASP A 446 -11.97 7.55 33.48
C ASP A 446 -12.70 7.88 32.16
N ASP A 447 -13.59 7.00 31.68
CA ASP A 447 -14.40 7.23 30.47
C ASP A 447 -15.25 8.52 30.55
N SER A 448 -15.69 8.91 31.75
CA SER A 448 -16.42 10.16 32.00
C SER A 448 -15.60 11.40 31.69
N ASP A 449 -14.27 11.31 31.81
CA ASP A 449 -13.36 12.44 31.65
C ASP A 449 -12.97 12.63 30.18
N ILE A 450 -13.35 11.70 29.30
CA ILE A 450 -13.07 11.76 27.87
C ILE A 450 -13.90 12.88 27.22
N PRO A 451 -13.24 13.89 26.61
CA PRO A 451 -13.93 14.94 25.88
C PRO A 451 -14.79 14.39 24.74
N SER A 452 -15.96 15.00 24.52
CA SER A 452 -16.93 14.54 23.52
C SER A 452 -16.34 14.43 22.11
N TYR A 453 -15.46 15.36 21.72
CA TYR A 453 -14.80 15.34 20.41
C TYR A 453 -13.81 14.17 20.24
N ALA A 454 -13.22 13.69 21.34
CA ALA A 454 -12.19 12.65 21.33
C ALA A 454 -12.78 11.24 21.52
N ARG A 455 -14.01 11.14 22.02
CA ARG A 455 -14.67 9.88 22.40
C ARG A 455 -14.63 8.81 21.31
N ASN A 456 -15.07 9.13 20.09
CA ASN A 456 -15.04 8.18 18.97
C ASN A 456 -13.61 7.77 18.60
N HIS A 457 -12.67 8.71 18.60
CA HIS A 457 -11.27 8.43 18.27
C HIS A 457 -10.62 7.52 19.31
N ILE A 458 -10.85 7.78 20.60
CA ILE A 458 -10.33 6.97 21.70
C ILE A 458 -10.93 5.56 21.68
N TYR A 459 -12.23 5.43 21.42
CA TYR A 459 -12.87 4.14 21.24
C TYR A 459 -12.22 3.33 20.11
N VAL A 460 -12.00 3.95 18.95
CA VAL A 460 -11.33 3.29 17.82
C VAL A 460 -9.89 2.92 18.19
N ALA A 461 -9.12 3.85 18.76
CA ALA A 461 -7.74 3.63 19.17
C ALA A 461 -7.58 2.48 20.17
N GLN A 462 -8.52 2.34 21.10
CA GLN A 462 -8.55 1.22 22.03
C GLN A 462 -8.88 -0.09 21.32
N ARG A 463 -9.90 -0.11 20.45
CA ARG A 463 -10.32 -1.30 19.71
C ARG A 463 -9.23 -1.86 18.80
N ILE A 464 -8.45 -1.00 18.17
CA ILE A 464 -7.32 -1.39 17.30
C ILE A 464 -6.01 -1.56 18.07
N GLY A 465 -6.04 -1.47 19.40
CA GLY A 465 -4.88 -1.74 20.27
C GLY A 465 -3.82 -0.64 20.32
N LEU A 466 -4.03 0.50 19.67
CA LEU A 466 -3.11 1.65 19.70
C LEU A 466 -2.99 2.24 21.11
N VAL A 467 -4.06 2.21 21.89
CA VAL A 467 -4.06 2.76 23.25
C VAL A 467 -4.62 1.73 24.22
N LEU A 468 -3.90 1.55 25.33
CA LEU A 468 -4.30 0.71 26.45
C LEU A 468 -4.27 1.56 27.72
N GLY A 469 -5.08 1.19 28.70
CA GLY A 469 -5.06 1.86 30.00
C GLY A 469 -3.76 1.55 30.71
N ASP A 470 -3.43 2.35 31.72
CA ASP A 470 -2.36 2.01 32.65
C ASP A 470 -2.70 0.73 33.45
N GLU A 471 -1.83 0.31 34.37
CA GLU A 471 -2.02 -0.89 35.20
C GLU A 471 -3.34 -0.88 35.99
N ARG A 472 -3.95 0.30 36.17
CA ARG A 472 -5.21 0.51 36.87
C ARG A 472 -6.39 0.73 35.92
N GLY A 473 -6.18 0.66 34.60
CA GLY A 473 -7.20 0.85 33.58
C GLY A 473 -7.51 2.31 33.25
N TYR A 474 -6.69 3.28 33.66
CA TYR A 474 -6.89 4.70 33.37
C TYR A 474 -6.23 5.12 32.05
N LEU A 475 -6.91 5.97 31.28
CA LEU A 475 -6.35 6.60 30.07
C LEU A 475 -5.66 7.95 30.36
N LYS A 476 -6.22 8.71 31.30
CA LYS A 476 -5.86 10.09 31.64
C LYS A 476 -6.02 11.04 30.43
N PRO A 477 -7.24 11.13 29.85
CA PRO A 477 -7.46 11.82 28.57
C PRO A 477 -7.10 13.30 28.59
N CYS A 478 -7.24 13.97 29.74
CA CYS A 478 -6.98 15.40 29.91
C CYS A 478 -5.55 15.72 30.40
N GLU A 479 -4.73 14.71 30.69
CA GLU A 479 -3.35 14.92 31.12
C GLU A 479 -2.47 15.37 29.94
N TYR A 480 -1.58 16.33 30.19
CA TYR A 480 -0.61 16.75 29.18
C TYR A 480 0.44 15.68 28.92
N LEU A 481 0.82 15.51 27.66
CA LEU A 481 1.79 14.51 27.26
C LEU A 481 3.22 15.02 27.44
N THR A 482 4.01 14.29 28.22
CA THR A 482 5.47 14.46 28.21
C THR A 482 6.05 13.98 26.88
N LYS A 483 7.22 14.50 26.50
CA LYS A 483 7.94 14.08 25.29
C LYS A 483 8.22 12.57 25.27
N ALA A 484 8.48 11.96 26.43
CA ALA A 484 8.60 10.50 26.54
C ALA A 484 7.31 9.76 26.18
N ARG A 485 6.18 10.14 26.78
CA ARG A 485 4.89 9.49 26.50
C ARG A 485 4.45 9.70 25.05
N ALA A 486 4.62 10.91 24.53
CA ALA A 486 4.37 11.19 23.12
C ALA A 486 5.23 10.32 22.20
N SER A 487 6.51 10.11 22.53
CA SER A 487 7.42 9.26 21.75
C SER A 487 6.93 7.81 21.66
N VAL A 488 6.48 7.24 22.78
CA VAL A 488 5.93 5.89 22.82
C VAL A 488 4.66 5.78 21.99
N VAL A 489 3.76 6.75 22.11
CA VAL A 489 2.50 6.77 21.33
C VAL A 489 2.79 6.89 19.83
N ILE A 490 3.69 7.79 19.40
CA ILE A 490 4.05 7.96 17.99
C ILE A 490 4.72 6.69 17.44
N ASN A 491 5.66 6.10 18.19
CA ASN A 491 6.33 4.86 17.77
C ASN A 491 5.34 3.69 17.67
N LYS A 492 4.35 3.63 18.56
CA LYS A 492 3.28 2.63 18.51
C LYS A 492 2.42 2.75 17.26
N VAL A 493 2.14 3.97 16.78
CA VAL A 493 1.43 4.20 15.50
C VAL A 493 2.28 3.74 14.32
N ILE A 494 3.59 4.03 14.33
CA ILE A 494 4.52 3.52 13.32
C ILE A 494 4.51 1.99 13.29
N ASN A 495 4.58 1.33 14.45
CA ASN A 495 4.54 -0.13 14.55
C ASN A 495 3.18 -0.70 14.09
N TYR A 496 2.06 -0.06 14.43
CA TYR A 496 0.74 -0.47 13.94
C TYR A 496 0.67 -0.45 12.40
N MET A 497 1.16 0.62 11.76
CA MET A 497 1.21 0.70 10.29
C MET A 497 2.17 -0.34 9.67
N ARG A 498 3.26 -0.69 10.37
CA ARG A 498 4.26 -1.66 9.90
C ARG A 498 3.79 -3.11 10.01
N ASP A 499 3.16 -3.46 11.12
CA ASP A 499 3.00 -4.85 11.53
C ASP A 499 1.53 -5.27 11.68
N ASP A 500 0.67 -4.44 12.29
CA ASP A 500 -0.70 -4.85 12.65
C ASP A 500 -1.70 -4.67 11.51
N LEU A 501 -1.61 -3.58 10.74
CA LEU A 501 -2.52 -3.35 9.61
C LEU A 501 -2.47 -4.49 8.59
N LYS A 502 -1.30 -5.12 8.42
CA LYS A 502 -1.10 -6.26 7.53
C LYS A 502 -1.94 -7.49 7.92
N LYS A 503 -2.14 -7.73 9.22
CA LYS A 503 -2.80 -8.94 9.72
C LYS A 503 -4.24 -9.03 9.23
N ASP A 504 -4.97 -7.92 9.28
CA ASP A 504 -6.38 -7.88 8.89
C ASP A 504 -6.57 -8.08 7.38
N TYR A 505 -5.66 -7.58 6.55
CA TYR A 505 -5.77 -7.66 5.09
C TYR A 505 -5.17 -8.93 4.49
N ARG A 506 -4.28 -9.63 5.21
CA ARG A 506 -3.67 -10.88 4.75
C ARG A 506 -4.21 -12.09 5.46
N GLU A 507 -4.09 -12.12 6.79
CA GLU A 507 -4.27 -13.35 7.56
C GLU A 507 -5.75 -13.75 7.67
N ARG A 508 -6.66 -12.78 7.76
CA ARG A 508 -8.10 -13.06 7.78
C ARG A 508 -8.68 -13.52 6.45
N ILE A 509 -8.00 -13.23 5.34
CA ILE A 509 -8.53 -13.48 3.99
C ILE A 509 -7.84 -14.70 3.35
N VAL A 510 -6.52 -14.81 3.48
CA VAL A 510 -5.75 -15.92 2.89
C VAL A 510 -5.77 -17.17 3.78
N ASN A 511 -5.70 -17.05 5.10
CA ASN A 511 -5.59 -18.21 5.99
C ASN A 511 -6.93 -18.76 6.50
N TYR A 512 -8.05 -18.44 5.83
CA TYR A 512 -9.40 -18.84 6.26
C TYR A 512 -10.01 -19.91 5.36
#